data_AF-A0A945RM58-F1
#
_entry.id   AF-A0A945RM58-F1
#
_cell.length_a   1.000
_cell.length_b   1.000
_cell.length_c   1.000
_cell.angle_alpha   90.00
_cell.angle_beta   90.00
_cell.angle_gamma   90.00
#
_symmetry.space_group_name_H-M   'P 1'
#
loop_
_entity.id
_entity.type
_entity.pdbx_description
1 polymer ?
#
loop_
_entity_poly.entity_id
_entity_poly.type
_entity_poly.pdbx_seq_one_letter_code
_entity_poly.pdbx_strand_id
1 'polypeptide(L)'
;MDELLLAKRFSWCRHNNELTKVTMDDGWVAQNKCEVTTSGRCLVHKYHLIKNLSLDHCELLAPYFSGNCIDLGLVQKSEETGGSIGNDINESIYGIIKDPSTEKVFVVPLMNFSSLNDALNFLDQLER
;
A
#
# COMPACT_ATOMS: atom_id res chain seq x y z
N MET A 1 5.62 9.96 1.82
CA MET A 1 5.15 8.91 0.91
C MET A 1 4.64 9.50 -0.38
N ASP A 2 5.28 9.17 -1.49
CA ASP A 2 4.81 9.50 -2.84
C ASP A 2 3.84 8.40 -3.31
N GLU A 3 2.59 8.76 -3.59
CA GLU A 3 1.54 7.84 -4.04
C GLU A 3 1.88 7.12 -5.36
N LEU A 4 2.65 7.77 -6.25
CA LEU A 4 3.15 7.17 -7.49
C LEU A 4 4.23 6.12 -7.20
N LEU A 5 5.11 6.39 -6.22
CA LEU A 5 6.11 5.44 -5.78
C LEU A 5 5.44 4.23 -5.12
N LEU A 6 4.42 4.48 -4.29
CA LEU A 6 3.61 3.44 -3.66
C LEU A 6 2.99 2.50 -4.71
N ALA A 7 2.28 3.05 -5.70
CA ALA A 7 1.62 2.26 -6.73
C ALA A 7 2.59 1.51 -7.66
N LYS A 8 3.72 2.13 -8.05
CA LYS A 8 4.79 1.48 -8.82
C LYS A 8 5.50 0.37 -8.05
N ARG A 9 5.39 0.34 -6.72
CA ARG A 9 6.05 -0.69 -5.90
C ARG A 9 5.10 -1.78 -5.48
N PHE A 10 3.80 -1.49 -5.34
CA PHE A 10 2.76 -2.52 -5.27
C PHE A 10 2.58 -3.29 -6.60
N SER A 11 3.06 -2.76 -7.73
CA SER A 11 3.06 -3.44 -9.04
C SER A 11 4.09 -4.60 -9.09
N TRP A 12 3.90 -5.63 -8.28
CA TRP A 12 4.58 -6.92 -8.42
C TRP A 12 3.62 -7.94 -9.04
N CYS A 13 3.33 -7.79 -10.33
CA CYS A 13 2.78 -8.88 -11.12
C CYS A 13 3.93 -9.70 -11.71
N ARG A 14 4.16 -10.86 -11.11
CA ARG A 14 5.06 -11.88 -11.65
C ARG A 14 4.37 -12.51 -12.85
N HIS A 15 4.94 -12.28 -14.03
CA HIS A 15 4.64 -12.85 -15.35
C HIS A 15 3.82 -11.94 -16.27
N ASN A 16 4.49 -11.63 -17.39
CA ASN A 16 4.06 -10.93 -18.60
C ASN A 16 4.04 -9.40 -18.53
N ASN A 17 4.52 -8.81 -19.64
CA ASN A 17 4.65 -7.39 -19.96
C ASN A 17 3.30 -6.64 -20.00
N GLU A 18 2.45 -6.82 -19.00
CA GLU A 18 1.17 -6.12 -18.92
C GLU A 18 1.36 -4.78 -18.23
N LEU A 19 1.20 -3.75 -19.05
CA LEU A 19 1.20 -2.34 -18.69
C LEU A 19 0.38 -2.13 -17.42
N THR A 20 1.07 -1.91 -16.29
CA THR A 20 0.45 -1.35 -15.10
C THR A 20 0.02 0.07 -15.45
N LYS A 21 -1.21 0.25 -15.94
CA LYS A 21 -1.76 1.58 -16.18
C LYS A 21 -2.09 2.18 -14.83
N VAL A 22 -1.19 3.03 -14.35
CA VAL A 22 -1.40 3.83 -13.15
C VAL A 22 -2.27 5.01 -13.53
N THR A 23 -3.47 5.11 -12.94
CA THR A 23 -4.33 6.30 -13.09
C THR A 23 -4.52 6.95 -11.73
N MET A 24 -4.33 8.26 -11.68
CA MET A 24 -4.62 9.09 -10.52
C MET A 24 -5.99 9.74 -10.71
N ASP A 25 -6.89 9.54 -9.76
CA ASP A 25 -8.20 10.20 -9.72
C ASP A 25 -8.59 10.45 -8.27
N ASP A 26 -8.90 11.69 -7.91
CA ASP A 26 -9.33 12.11 -6.57
C ASP A 26 -8.45 11.61 -5.40
N GLY A 27 -7.12 11.63 -5.57
CA GLY A 27 -6.15 11.14 -4.56
C GLY A 27 -6.00 9.62 -4.50
N TRP A 28 -6.74 8.87 -5.32
CA TRP A 28 -6.57 7.43 -5.47
C TRP A 28 -5.63 7.12 -6.62
N VAL A 29 -4.74 6.17 -6.38
CA VAL A 29 -3.91 5.56 -7.40
C VAL A 29 -4.44 4.17 -7.71
N ALA A 30 -4.98 3.99 -8.91
CA ALA A 30 -5.49 2.71 -9.37
C ALA A 30 -4.44 1.94 -10.19
N GLN A 31 -4.44 0.63 -9.98
CA GLN A 31 -3.63 -0.36 -10.65
C GLN A 31 -4.53 -1.48 -11.15
N ASN A 32 -4.49 -1.75 -12.45
CA ASN A 32 -5.20 -2.88 -13.02
C ASN A 32 -4.30 -4.12 -12.95
N LYS A 33 -4.75 -5.13 -12.22
CA LYS A 33 -4.16 -6.47 -12.23
C LYS A 33 -5.06 -7.37 -13.07
N CYS A 34 -4.62 -7.66 -14.28
CA CYS A 34 -5.30 -8.64 -15.11
C CYS A 34 -4.89 -10.05 -14.68
N GLU A 35 -5.84 -10.80 -14.11
CA GLU A 35 -5.58 -12.21 -13.89
C GLU A 35 -5.74 -12.92 -15.24
N VAL A 36 -4.74 -13.73 -15.60
CA VAL A 36 -4.80 -14.63 -16.76
C VAL A 36 -5.73 -15.82 -16.42
N THR A 37 -6.99 -15.54 -16.08
CA THR A 37 -8.04 -16.56 -16.00
C THR A 37 -8.72 -16.67 -17.36
N THR A 38 -9.39 -17.80 -17.60
CA THR A 38 -10.18 -18.08 -18.82
C THR A 38 -11.27 -17.03 -19.12
N SER A 39 -11.55 -16.12 -18.19
CA SER A 39 -12.54 -15.04 -18.34
C SER A 39 -11.97 -13.69 -18.82
N GLY A 40 -10.65 -13.50 -18.80
CA GLY A 40 -10.01 -12.23 -19.19
C GLY A 40 -10.36 -11.03 -18.29
N ARG A 41 -10.79 -11.26 -17.05
CA ARG A 41 -11.14 -10.18 -16.12
C ARG A 41 -9.91 -9.52 -15.51
N CYS A 42 -9.91 -8.19 -15.50
CA CYS A 42 -8.93 -7.40 -14.77
C CYS A 42 -9.56 -6.90 -13.47
N LEU A 43 -8.90 -7.22 -12.35
CA LEU A 43 -9.24 -6.69 -11.04
C LEU A 43 -8.56 -5.34 -10.86
N VAL A 44 -9.31 -4.34 -10.41
CA VAL A 44 -8.75 -3.02 -10.11
C VAL A 44 -8.38 -2.97 -8.63
N HIS A 45 -7.10 -2.70 -8.36
CA HIS A 45 -6.58 -2.40 -7.03
C HIS A 45 -6.39 -0.90 -6.93
N LYS A 46 -6.99 -0.24 -5.95
CA LYS A 46 -6.80 1.20 -5.72
C LYS A 46 -6.12 1.42 -4.37
N TYR A 47 -5.27 2.43 -4.32
CA TYR A 47 -4.55 2.83 -3.12
C TYR A 47 -4.77 4.32 -2.89
N HIS A 48 -4.95 4.73 -1.65
CA HIS A 48 -5.05 6.13 -1.27
C HIS A 48 -4.21 6.38 -0.03
N LEU A 49 -3.32 7.38 -0.09
CA LEU A 49 -2.52 7.76 1.07
C LEU A 49 -3.37 8.64 1.97
N ILE A 50 -3.73 8.11 3.14
CA ILE A 50 -4.53 8.84 4.12
C ILE A 50 -3.67 9.84 4.88
N LYS A 51 -2.50 9.40 5.37
CA LYS A 51 -1.60 10.23 6.19
C LYS A 51 -0.16 9.77 6.06
N ASN A 52 0.76 10.73 5.90
CA ASN A 52 2.20 10.49 6.09
C ASN A 52 2.51 10.45 7.59
N LEU A 53 3.34 9.50 8.01
CA LEU A 53 3.72 9.32 9.41
C LEU A 53 5.19 9.66 9.61
N SER A 54 5.55 10.09 10.83
CA SER A 54 6.96 10.32 11.19
C SER A 54 7.77 9.02 11.03
N LEU A 55 9.00 9.14 10.53
CA LEU A 55 9.93 7.99 10.45
C LEU A 55 10.31 7.45 11.84
N ASP A 56 10.19 8.26 12.89
CA ASP A 56 10.41 7.83 14.28
C ASP A 56 9.46 6.67 14.66
N HIS A 57 8.23 6.68 14.13
CA HIS A 57 7.28 5.60 14.32
C HIS A 57 7.64 4.33 13.55
N CYS A 58 8.48 4.43 12.52
CA CYS A 58 8.91 3.27 11.77
C CYS A 58 9.81 2.36 12.60
N GLU A 59 10.62 2.94 13.51
CA GLU A 59 11.44 2.15 14.42
C GLU A 59 10.59 1.36 15.43
N LEU A 60 9.47 1.93 15.86
CA LEU A 60 8.51 1.26 16.75
C LEU A 60 7.78 0.11 16.03
N LEU A 61 7.34 0.37 14.79
CA LEU A 61 6.54 -0.59 14.02
C LEU A 61 7.38 -1.66 13.31
N ALA A 62 8.65 -1.36 13.03
CA ALA A 62 9.56 -2.19 12.25
C ALA A 62 10.97 -2.23 12.88
N PRO A 63 11.13 -2.71 14.13
CA PRO A 63 12.40 -2.63 14.86
C PRO A 63 13.55 -3.37 14.15
N TYR A 64 13.25 -4.42 13.40
CA TYR A 64 14.23 -5.19 12.62
C TYR A 64 14.75 -4.45 11.38
N PHE A 65 14.18 -3.29 11.05
CA PHE A 65 14.57 -2.45 9.92
C PHE A 65 15.00 -1.04 10.36
N SER A 66 15.41 -0.86 11.63
CA SER A 66 15.89 0.43 12.15
C SER A 66 16.99 1.02 11.26
N GLY A 67 16.88 2.33 11.01
CA GLY A 67 17.76 3.08 10.09
C GLY A 67 17.55 2.85 8.59
N ASN A 68 16.70 1.88 8.20
CA ASN A 68 16.48 1.50 6.80
C ASN A 68 15.11 1.95 6.25
N CYS A 69 14.27 2.52 7.11
CA CYS A 69 12.97 3.04 6.73
C CYS A 69 13.12 4.45 6.14
N ILE A 70 12.72 4.60 4.88
CA ILE A 70 12.83 5.87 4.16
C ILE A 70 11.48 6.56 3.98
N ASP A 71 10.38 5.87 4.25
CA ASP A 71 9.03 6.44 4.22
C ASP A 71 8.05 5.62 5.05
N LEU A 72 7.00 6.27 5.56
CA LEU A 72 5.97 5.64 6.39
C LEU A 72 4.62 6.34 6.18
N GLY A 73 3.55 5.57 6.02
CA GLY A 73 2.23 6.14 5.76
C GLY A 73 1.08 5.18 6.02
N LEU A 74 -0.05 5.74 6.45
CA LEU A 74 -1.33 5.05 6.49
C LEU A 74 -1.94 5.08 5.09
N VAL A 75 -2.22 3.91 4.54
CA VAL A 75 -2.77 3.72 3.20
C VAL A 75 -4.09 2.97 3.31
N GLN A 76 -5.09 3.46 2.59
CA GLN A 76 -6.31 2.71 2.32
C GLN A 76 -6.17 1.99 0.98
N LYS A 77 -6.50 0.71 0.95
CA LYS A 77 -6.50 -0.13 -0.25
C LYS A 77 -7.93 -0.59 -0.53
N SER A 78 -8.35 -0.47 -1.78
CA SER A 78 -9.61 -1.00 -2.30
C SER A 78 -9.30 -2.08 -3.32
N GLU A 79 -9.88 -3.25 -3.18
CA GLU A 79 -9.74 -4.37 -4.11
C GLU A 79 -11.11 -4.76 -4.65
N GLU A 80 -11.22 -4.81 -5.98
CA GLU A 80 -12.45 -5.28 -6.61
C GLU A 80 -12.63 -6.78 -6.35
N THR A 81 -13.69 -7.15 -5.64
CA THR A 81 -14.02 -8.55 -5.34
C THR A 81 -14.94 -9.19 -6.38
N GLY A 82 -15.49 -8.36 -7.28
CA GLY A 82 -16.47 -8.75 -8.30
C GLY A 82 -17.88 -8.98 -7.74
N GLY A 83 -18.86 -9.04 -8.65
CA GLY A 83 -20.27 -9.25 -8.29
C GLY A 83 -20.93 -8.05 -7.59
N SER A 84 -22.03 -8.28 -6.88
CA SER A 84 -22.79 -7.22 -6.18
C SER A 84 -22.15 -6.76 -4.86
N ILE A 85 -21.08 -7.42 -4.41
CA ILE A 85 -20.34 -7.07 -3.18
C ILE A 85 -19.50 -5.79 -3.40
N GLY A 86 -19.13 -5.50 -4.64
CA GLY A 86 -18.34 -4.32 -4.97
C GLY A 86 -16.88 -4.49 -4.59
N ASN A 87 -16.36 -3.55 -3.81
CA ASN A 87 -14.95 -3.52 -3.42
C ASN A 87 -14.78 -3.85 -1.95
N ASP A 88 -13.75 -4.63 -1.64
CA ASP A 88 -13.25 -4.79 -0.27
C ASP A 88 -12.26 -3.65 0.02
N ILE A 89 -12.41 -2.99 1.16
CA ILE A 89 -11.59 -1.86 1.57
C ILE A 89 -10.91 -2.21 2.89
N ASN A 90 -9.59 -2.03 2.95
CA ASN A 90 -8.81 -2.18 4.16
C ASN A 90 -7.79 -1.05 4.31
N GLU A 91 -7.39 -0.82 5.55
CA GLU A 91 -6.40 0.19 5.91
C GLU A 91 -5.18 -0.46 6.53
N SER A 92 -3.99 0.01 6.12
CA SER A 92 -2.73 -0.51 6.65
C SER A 92 -1.69 0.60 6.73
N ILE A 93 -0.84 0.54 7.75
CA ILE A 93 0.40 1.31 7.76
C ILE A 93 1.44 0.55 6.94
N TYR A 94 1.98 1.23 5.94
CA TYR A 94 3.08 0.72 5.12
C TYR A 94 4.36 1.48 5.40
N GLY A 95 5.47 0.76 5.45
CA GLY A 95 6.81 1.32 5.42
C GLY A 95 7.47 1.10 4.07
N ILE A 96 8.24 2.09 3.59
CA ILE A 96 9.19 1.92 2.50
C ILE A 96 10.56 1.68 3.12
N ILE A 97 11.12 0.50 2.88
CA ILE A 97 12.39 0.06 3.47
C ILE A 97 13.42 -0.11 2.37
N LYS A 98 14.58 0.54 2.51
CA LYS A 98 15.75 0.33 1.64
C LYS A 98 16.70 -0.65 2.32
N ASP A 99 16.88 -1.82 1.73
CA ASP A 99 17.89 -2.78 2.19
C ASP A 99 19.29 -2.22 1.92
N PRO A 100 20.12 -2.01 2.97
CA PRO A 100 21.44 -1.40 2.82
C PRO A 100 22.43 -2.30 2.09
N SER A 101 22.21 -3.62 2.07
CA SER A 101 23.11 -4.59 1.44
C SER A 101 22.88 -4.74 -0.06
N THR A 102 21.63 -4.57 -0.53
CA THR A 102 21.26 -4.76 -1.94
C THR A 102 20.79 -3.48 -2.63
N GLU A 103 20.65 -2.38 -1.88
CA GLU A 103 20.00 -1.12 -2.29
C GLU A 103 18.55 -1.27 -2.77
N LYS A 104 17.95 -2.45 -2.61
CA LYS A 104 16.57 -2.69 -3.03
C LYS A 104 15.61 -1.99 -2.10
N VAL A 105 14.55 -1.45 -2.70
CA VAL A 105 13.47 -0.76 -1.98
C VAL A 105 12.24 -1.67 -1.95
N PHE A 106 11.72 -1.90 -0.76
CA PHE A 106 10.57 -2.74 -0.48
C PHE A 106 9.43 -1.91 0.11
N VAL A 107 8.19 -2.29 -0.20
CA VAL A 107 7.00 -1.78 0.48
C VAL A 107 6.51 -2.90 1.40
N VAL A 108 6.41 -2.62 2.69
CA VAL A 108 6.12 -3.63 3.70
C VAL A 108 4.88 -3.21 4.50
N PRO A 109 3.83 -4.05 4.58
CA PRO A 109 2.73 -3.81 5.51
C PRO A 109 3.26 -4.01 6.92
N LEU A 110 3.24 -2.96 7.73
CA LEU A 110 3.71 -2.99 9.12
C LEU A 110 2.56 -3.28 10.08
N MET A 111 1.37 -2.76 9.78
CA MET A 111 0.16 -3.00 10.57
C MET A 111 -1.07 -2.93 9.68
N ASN A 112 -2.03 -3.83 9.91
CA ASN A 112 -3.31 -3.85 9.20
C ASN A 112 -4.44 -3.53 10.19
N PHE A 113 -5.49 -2.88 9.69
CA PHE A 113 -6.65 -2.47 10.45
C PHE A 113 -7.92 -3.01 9.80
N SER A 114 -8.94 -3.23 10.63
CA SER A 114 -10.28 -3.63 10.18
C SER A 114 -11.11 -2.47 9.66
N SER A 115 -10.75 -1.23 10.00
CA SER A 115 -11.44 -0.04 9.55
C SER A 115 -10.54 1.20 9.64
N LEU A 116 -10.90 2.24 8.88
CA LEU A 116 -10.26 3.55 8.96
C LEU A 116 -10.30 4.14 10.38
N ASN A 117 -11.41 3.98 11.10
CA ASN A 117 -11.50 4.47 12.48
C ASN A 117 -10.52 3.77 13.41
N ASP A 118 -10.33 2.46 13.26
CA ASP A 118 -9.34 1.72 14.07
C ASP A 118 -7.91 2.21 13.76
N ALA A 119 -7.62 2.45 12.48
CA ALA A 119 -6.34 3.00 12.06
C ALA A 119 -6.08 4.40 12.64
N LEU A 120 -7.07 5.31 12.56
CA LEU A 120 -6.94 6.67 13.08
C LEU A 120 -6.82 6.67 14.62
N ASN A 121 -7.60 5.85 15.31
CA ASN A 121 -7.50 5.69 16.77
C ASN A 121 -6.13 5.18 17.20
N PHE A 122 -5.53 4.26 16.43
CA PHE A 122 -4.17 3.77 16.69
C PHE A 122 -3.14 4.90 16.51
N LEU A 123 -3.25 5.70 15.45
CA LEU A 123 -2.35 6.84 15.23
C LEU A 123 -2.46 7.88 16.33
N ASP A 124 -3.67 8.17 16.80
CA ASP A 124 -3.90 9.09 17.93
C ASP A 124 -3.24 8.59 19.23
N GLN A 125 -3.05 7.27 19.39
CA GLN A 125 -2.32 6.69 20.51
C GLN A 125 -0.80 6.72 20.29
N LEU A 126 -0.36 6.55 19.04
CA LEU A 126 1.05 6.54 18.66
C LEU A 126 1.69 7.94 18.72
N GLU A 127 0.91 8.99 18.49
CA GLU A 127 1.35 10.40 18.49
C GLU A 127 1.25 11.10 19.86
N ARG A 128 0.86 10.37 20.91
CA ARG A 128 0.78 10.87 22.30
C ARG A 128 2.06 10.62 23.08
#